data_AF-A0A2P9AIW5-F1
#
_entry.id   AF-A0A2P9AIW5-F1
#
_cell.length_a   1.000
_cell.length_b   1.000
_cell.length_c   1.000
_cell.angle_alpha   90.00
_cell.angle_beta   90.00
_cell.angle_gamma   90.00
#
_symmetry.space_group_name_H-M   'P 1'
#
loop_
_entity.id
_entity.type
_entity.pdbx_description
1 polymer ?
#
loop_
_entity_poly.entity_id
_entity_poly.type
_entity_poly.pdbx_seq_one_letter_code
_entity_poly.pdbx_strand_id
1 'polypeptide(L)'
;MDELLAGIEQLALVRALKASFVAYPIVNALHIMSIGALLTSVWLMDLRILGAFRSLPYAEFIALLRRTAFAAFAGALVTGSLLFSVRASEYAAMPIFLTKMTLILLAGANFFVFMRRAKGGDEPAGGTVTILAVLSMALWTSVLFAGRFIGFLN
;
A
#
# COMPACT_ATOMS: atom_id res chain seq x y z
N MET A 1 -10.46 6.55 -25.13
CA MET A 1 -10.19 6.39 -23.67
C MET A 1 -11.51 6.23 -22.92
N ASP A 2 -12.50 7.08 -23.22
CA ASP A 2 -13.83 7.04 -22.61
C ASP A 2 -14.63 5.76 -22.90
N GLU A 3 -14.53 5.19 -24.10
CA GLU A 3 -15.19 3.91 -24.44
C GLU A 3 -14.62 2.71 -23.66
N LEU A 4 -13.33 2.72 -23.36
CA LEU A 4 -12.66 1.64 -22.62
C LEU A 4 -13.07 1.67 -21.14
N LEU A 5 -13.23 2.88 -20.59
CA LEU A 5 -13.76 3.10 -19.25
C LEU A 5 -15.24 2.71 -19.16
N ALA A 6 -16.05 3.06 -20.16
CA ALA A 6 -17.46 2.67 -20.23
C ALA A 6 -17.64 1.14 -20.34
N GLY A 7 -16.75 0.45 -21.07
CA GLY A 7 -16.75 -1.02 -21.15
C GLY A 7 -16.46 -1.69 -19.81
N ILE A 8 -15.56 -1.12 -19.01
CA ILE A 8 -15.25 -1.59 -17.65
C ILE A 8 -16.47 -1.40 -16.71
N GLU A 9 -17.18 -0.28 -16.82
CA GLU A 9 -18.36 0.00 -16.01
C GLU A 9 -19.56 -0.92 -16.32
N GLN A 10 -19.61 -1.50 -17.52
CA GLN A 10 -20.67 -2.42 -17.93
C GLN A 10 -20.45 -3.87 -17.51
N LEU A 11 -19.27 -4.23 -16.99
CA LEU A 11 -19.03 -5.60 -16.52
C LEU A 11 -20.05 -6.02 -15.45
N ALA A 12 -20.57 -7.23 -15.59
CA ALA A 12 -21.56 -7.81 -14.68
C ALA A 12 -21.08 -7.79 -13.21
N LEU A 13 -19.76 -7.92 -12.99
CA LEU A 13 -19.14 -7.82 -11.68
C LEU A 13 -19.25 -6.40 -11.09
N VAL A 14 -19.10 -5.36 -11.91
CA VAL A 14 -19.20 -3.95 -11.52
C VAL A 14 -20.66 -3.55 -11.30
N ARG A 15 -21.58 -4.03 -12.14
CA ARG A 15 -23.04 -3.87 -11.92
C ARG A 15 -23.51 -4.61 -10.66
N ALA A 16 -23.02 -5.82 -10.39
CA ALA A 16 -23.32 -6.54 -9.16
C ALA A 16 -22.73 -5.85 -7.91
N LEU A 17 -21.55 -5.22 -8.04
CA LEU A 17 -20.96 -4.36 -7.01
C LEU A 17 -21.76 -3.07 -6.78
N LYS A 18 -22.24 -2.40 -7.84
CA LYS A 18 -23.11 -1.21 -7.74
C LYS A 18 -24.51 -1.55 -7.22
N ALA A 19 -25.04 -2.74 -7.54
CA ALA A 19 -26.37 -3.19 -7.11
C ALA A 19 -26.38 -3.81 -5.70
N SER A 20 -25.24 -4.33 -5.22
CA SER A 20 -25.14 -4.95 -3.90
C SER A 20 -24.62 -3.96 -2.86
N PHE A 21 -25.52 -3.50 -2.01
CA PHE A 21 -25.25 -2.68 -0.82
C PHE A 21 -24.24 -3.34 0.15
N VAL A 22 -23.97 -4.65 -0.01
CA VAL A 22 -23.05 -5.44 0.84
C VAL A 22 -21.67 -5.61 0.20
N ALA A 23 -21.58 -5.71 -1.12
CA ALA A 23 -20.31 -5.96 -1.81
C ALA A 23 -19.34 -4.77 -1.67
N TYR A 24 -19.84 -3.54 -1.79
CA TYR A 24 -19.00 -2.34 -1.66
C TYR A 24 -18.41 -2.19 -0.24
N PRO A 25 -19.19 -2.30 0.86
CA PRO A 25 -18.63 -2.32 2.21
C PRO A 25 -17.63 -3.44 2.46
N ILE A 26 -17.86 -4.65 1.95
CA ILE A 26 -16.91 -5.77 2.12
C ILE A 26 -15.60 -5.47 1.41
N VAL A 27 -15.62 -5.03 0.15
CA VAL A 27 -14.40 -4.68 -0.59
C VAL A 27 -13.67 -3.53 0.11
N ASN A 28 -14.39 -2.52 0.61
CA ASN A 28 -13.80 -1.43 1.37
C ASN A 28 -13.17 -1.92 2.69
N ALA A 29 -13.85 -2.80 3.43
CA ALA A 29 -13.32 -3.39 4.65
C ALA A 29 -12.06 -4.22 4.39
N LEU A 30 -12.05 -5.03 3.33
CA LEU A 30 -10.87 -5.77 2.88
C LEU A 30 -9.73 -4.83 2.48
N HIS A 31 -10.03 -3.73 1.79
CA HIS A 31 -9.04 -2.73 1.43
C HIS A 31 -8.38 -2.10 2.66
N ILE A 32 -9.19 -1.70 3.64
CA ILE A 32 -8.70 -1.12 4.90
C ILE A 32 -7.87 -2.15 5.68
N MET A 33 -8.33 -3.41 5.74
CA MET A 33 -7.59 -4.50 6.37
C MET A 33 -6.23 -4.72 5.69
N SER A 34 -6.18 -4.74 4.36
CA SER A 34 -4.95 -4.86 3.59
C SER A 34 -4.01 -3.67 3.82
N ILE A 35 -4.51 -2.44 3.84
CA ILE A 35 -3.68 -1.26 4.13
C ILE A 35 -3.12 -1.35 5.56
N GLY A 36 -3.95 -1.71 6.54
CA GLY A 36 -3.51 -1.86 7.94
C GLY A 36 -2.41 -2.92 8.06
N ALA A 37 -2.62 -4.10 7.48
CA ALA A 37 -1.64 -5.18 7.48
C ALA A 37 -0.32 -4.76 6.80
N LEU A 38 -0.40 -4.05 5.67
CA LEU A 38 0.77 -3.54 4.95
C LEU A 38 1.54 -2.51 5.79
N LEU A 39 0.84 -1.50 6.31
CA LEU A 39 1.44 -0.42 7.11
C LEU A 39 2.12 -0.97 8.37
N THR A 40 1.42 -1.82 9.12
CA THR A 40 1.97 -2.45 10.32
C THR A 40 3.17 -3.32 9.98
N SER A 41 3.12 -4.11 8.90
CA SER A 41 4.26 -4.95 8.50
C SER A 41 5.49 -4.11 8.16
N VAL A 42 5.31 -3.03 7.39
CA VAL A 42 6.40 -2.11 7.05
C VAL A 42 6.96 -1.43 8.30
N TRP A 43 6.11 -0.89 9.16
CA TRP A 43 6.53 -0.26 10.40
C TRP A 43 7.31 -1.21 11.30
N LEU A 44 6.87 -2.46 11.45
CA LEU A 44 7.59 -3.44 12.26
C LEU A 44 8.96 -3.79 11.67
N MET A 45 9.08 -3.89 10.34
CA MET A 45 10.37 -4.07 9.66
C MET A 45 11.29 -2.87 9.87
N ASP A 46 10.78 -1.65 9.68
CA ASP A 46 11.52 -0.39 9.85
C ASP A 46 11.95 -0.20 11.32
N LEU A 47 11.08 -0.48 12.29
CA LEU A 47 11.40 -0.46 13.72
C LEU A 47 12.48 -1.50 14.09
N ARG A 48 12.46 -2.68 13.47
CA ARG A 48 13.53 -3.69 13.67
C ARG A 48 14.89 -3.14 13.25
N ILE A 49 14.94 -2.41 12.15
CA ILE A 49 16.15 -1.73 11.63
C ILE A 49 16.59 -0.59 12.58
N LEU A 50 15.64 0.15 13.15
CA LEU A 50 15.90 1.20 14.13
C LEU A 50 16.36 0.66 15.51
N GLY A 51 16.36 -0.66 15.70
CA GLY A 51 16.85 -1.32 16.90
C GLY A 51 15.78 -1.78 17.89
N ALA A 52 14.50 -1.75 17.52
CA ALA A 52 13.46 -2.45 18.25
C ALA A 52 13.56 -3.97 18.00
N PHE A 53 12.92 -4.79 18.85
CA PHE A 53 12.81 -6.25 18.67
C PHE A 53 14.13 -7.01 18.44
N ARG A 54 15.26 -6.49 18.97
CA ARG A 54 16.59 -7.13 18.86
C ARG A 54 16.69 -8.55 19.41
N SER A 55 15.75 -8.93 20.28
CA SER A 55 15.63 -10.28 20.81
C SER A 55 15.17 -11.32 19.78
N LEU A 56 14.61 -10.91 18.64
CA LEU A 56 14.10 -11.81 17.61
C LEU A 56 15.12 -12.02 16.47
N PRO A 57 15.24 -13.24 15.91
CA PRO A 57 16.08 -13.51 14.76
C PRO A 57 15.72 -12.62 13.57
N TYR A 58 16.67 -11.81 13.11
CA TYR A 58 16.44 -10.79 12.08
C TYR A 58 15.89 -11.40 10.78
N ALA A 59 16.52 -12.47 10.28
CA ALA A 59 16.16 -13.08 9.01
C ALA A 59 14.72 -13.62 8.99
N GLU A 60 14.30 -14.34 10.03
CA GLU A 60 12.96 -14.91 10.14
C GLU A 60 11.89 -13.84 10.32
N PHE A 61 12.16 -12.84 11.17
CA PHE A 61 11.27 -11.72 11.43
C PHE A 61 11.00 -10.91 10.15
N ILE A 62 12.06 -10.54 9.42
CA ILE A 62 11.93 -9.80 8.17
C ILE A 62 11.29 -10.68 7.08
N ALA A 63 11.61 -11.98 7.00
CA ALA A 63 11.02 -12.87 6.00
C ALA A 63 9.50 -13.00 6.18
N LEU A 64 9.02 -13.16 7.41
CA LEU A 64 7.60 -13.22 7.73
C LEU A 64 6.90 -11.91 7.38
N LEU A 65 7.39 -10.78 7.91
CA LEU A 65 6.77 -9.48 7.69
C LEU A 65 6.80 -9.06 6.23
N ARG A 66 7.87 -9.40 5.49
CA ARG A 66 7.95 -9.13 4.06
C ARG A 66 6.91 -9.92 3.28
N ARG A 67 6.71 -11.21 3.60
CA ARG A 67 5.64 -12.02 2.98
C ARG A 67 4.26 -11.43 3.27
N THR A 68 4.01 -11.06 4.53
CA THR A 68 2.75 -10.42 4.93
C THR A 68 2.55 -9.08 4.22
N ALA A 69 3.59 -8.25 4.11
CA ALA A 69 3.55 -6.98 3.38
C ALA A 69 3.23 -7.20 1.90
N PHE A 70 3.85 -8.17 1.22
CA PHE A 70 3.54 -8.47 -0.18
C PHE A 70 2.10 -8.97 -0.37
N ALA A 71 1.63 -9.88 0.50
CA ALA A 71 0.26 -10.37 0.45
C ALA A 71 -0.75 -9.23 0.70
N ALA A 72 -0.48 -8.39 1.69
CA ALA A 72 -1.29 -7.23 2.02
C ALA A 72 -1.28 -6.18 0.89
N PHE A 73 -0.14 -5.95 0.25
CA PHE A 73 -0.03 -5.07 -0.91
C PHE A 73 -0.84 -5.61 -2.09
N ALA A 74 -0.76 -6.90 -2.40
CA ALA A 74 -1.56 -7.52 -3.44
C ALA A 74 -3.06 -7.40 -3.14
N GLY A 75 -3.47 -7.65 -1.89
CA GLY A 75 -4.84 -7.45 -1.44
C GLY A 75 -5.32 -6.00 -1.59
N ALA A 76 -4.49 -5.04 -1.18
CA ALA A 76 -4.76 -3.61 -1.30
C ALA A 76 -4.86 -3.19 -2.78
N LEU A 77 -4.03 -3.77 -3.66
CA LEU A 77 -4.07 -3.52 -5.09
C LEU A 77 -5.37 -4.03 -5.70
N VAL A 78 -5.74 -5.29 -5.46
CA VAL A 78 -6.96 -5.89 -6.02
C VAL A 78 -8.21 -5.15 -5.54
N THR A 79 -8.32 -4.94 -4.22
CA THR A 79 -9.47 -4.23 -3.64
C THR A 79 -9.50 -2.75 -4.01
N GLY A 80 -8.35 -2.10 -4.10
CA GLY A 80 -8.22 -0.70 -4.52
C GLY A 80 -8.60 -0.51 -5.98
N SER A 81 -8.19 -1.43 -6.87
CA SER A 81 -8.62 -1.44 -8.27
C SER A 81 -10.12 -1.63 -8.40
N LEU A 82 -10.72 -2.54 -7.64
CA LEU A 82 -12.18 -2.73 -7.62
C LEU A 82 -12.92 -1.47 -7.18
N LEU A 83 -12.45 -0.79 -6.12
CA LEU A 83 -13.05 0.47 -5.64
C LEU A 83 -12.86 1.60 -6.66
N PHE A 84 -11.70 1.67 -7.30
CA PHE A 84 -11.42 2.64 -8.36
C PHE A 84 -12.33 2.43 -9.57
N SER A 85 -12.53 1.19 -10.01
CA SER A 85 -13.39 0.86 -11.15
C SER A 85 -14.86 1.27 -10.98
N VAL A 86 -15.33 1.51 -9.76
CA VAL A 86 -16.71 1.97 -9.51
C VAL A 86 -16.92 3.44 -9.92
N ARG A 87 -15.88 4.28 -9.82
CA ARG A 87 -15.89 5.72 -10.12
C ARG A 87 -14.57 6.17 -10.78
N ALA A 88 -14.15 5.45 -11.81
CA ALA A 88 -12.81 5.60 -12.38
C ALA A 88 -12.54 7.00 -12.97
N SER A 89 -13.54 7.61 -13.60
CA SER A 89 -13.45 8.95 -14.19
C SER A 89 -13.26 10.04 -13.14
N GLU A 90 -14.02 9.99 -12.05
CA GLU A 90 -13.91 10.93 -10.92
C GLU A 90 -12.56 10.76 -10.19
N TYR A 91 -12.14 9.52 -9.92
CA TYR A 91 -10.85 9.27 -9.26
C TYR A 91 -9.65 9.67 -10.12
N ALA A 92 -9.69 9.46 -11.44
CA ALA A 92 -8.61 9.83 -12.35
C ALA A 92 -8.43 11.35 -12.49
N ALA A 93 -9.51 12.12 -12.33
CA ALA A 93 -9.46 13.58 -12.37
C ALA A 93 -8.95 14.20 -11.06
N MET A 94 -8.92 13.46 -9.95
CA MET A 94 -8.51 13.98 -8.65
C MET A 94 -6.99 14.04 -8.47
N PRO A 95 -6.41 15.23 -8.25
CA PRO A 95 -4.96 15.39 -8.02
C PRO A 95 -4.44 14.55 -6.85
N ILE A 96 -5.25 14.36 -5.81
CA ILE A 96 -4.88 13.58 -4.62
C ILE A 96 -4.71 12.09 -4.93
N PHE A 97 -5.51 11.55 -5.85
CA PHE A 97 -5.34 10.17 -6.29
C PHE A 97 -4.00 10.00 -7.02
N LEU A 98 -3.64 10.95 -7.89
CA LEU A 98 -2.35 10.97 -8.56
C LEU A 98 -1.20 11.12 -7.54
N THR A 99 -1.33 11.99 -6.55
CA THR A 99 -0.35 12.12 -5.45
C THR A 99 -0.18 10.79 -4.71
N LYS A 100 -1.26 10.08 -4.40
CA LYS A 100 -1.21 8.76 -3.76
C LYS A 100 -0.43 7.76 -4.61
N MET A 101 -0.66 7.74 -5.93
CA MET A 101 0.08 6.85 -6.85
C MET A 101 1.58 7.20 -6.89
N THR A 102 1.93 8.48 -6.95
CA THR A 102 3.33 8.92 -6.90
C THR A 102 4.00 8.54 -5.58
N LEU A 103 3.31 8.68 -4.44
CA LEU A 103 3.83 8.29 -3.13
C LEU A 103 4.09 6.78 -3.04
N ILE A 104 3.20 5.94 -3.61
CA ILE A 104 3.40 4.49 -3.68
C ILE A 104 4.64 4.16 -4.52
N LEU A 105 4.83 4.83 -5.66
CA LEU A 105 6.02 4.65 -6.50
C LEU A 105 7.30 5.05 -5.76
N LEU A 106 7.28 6.17 -5.03
CA LEU A 106 8.41 6.60 -4.19
C LEU A 106 8.69 5.60 -3.06
N ALA A 107 7.66 5.05 -2.43
CA ALA A 107 7.81 4.01 -1.40
C ALA A 107 8.44 2.73 -1.97
N GLY A 108 8.02 2.32 -3.17
CA GLY A 108 8.62 1.20 -3.90
C GLY A 108 10.08 1.45 -4.28
N ALA A 109 10.41 2.66 -4.74
CA ALA A 109 11.78 3.06 -5.03
C ALA A 109 12.65 3.04 -3.77
N ASN A 110 12.15 3.57 -2.65
CA ASN A 110 12.82 3.55 -1.36
C ASN A 110 13.12 2.11 -0.90
N PHE A 111 12.13 1.21 -1.02
CA PHE A 111 12.30 -0.21 -0.72
C PHE A 111 13.36 -0.87 -1.62
N PHE A 112 13.41 -0.53 -2.90
CA PHE A 112 14.40 -1.06 -3.82
C PHE A 112 15.84 -0.59 -3.49
N VAL A 113 15.99 0.69 -3.14
CA VAL A 113 17.27 1.23 -2.64
C VAL A 113 17.69 0.53 -1.35
N PHE A 114 16.75 0.32 -0.42
CA PHE A 114 16.98 -0.44 0.80
C PHE A 114 17.47 -1.86 0.50
N MET A 115 16.80 -2.59 -0.39
CA MET A 115 17.17 -3.96 -0.78
C MET A 115 18.58 -4.04 -1.38
N ARG A 116 18.97 -3.02 -2.17
CA ARG A 116 20.33 -2.95 -2.72
C ARG A 116 21.37 -2.68 -1.65
N ARG A 117 21.05 -1.88 -0.63
CA ARG A 117 21.98 -1.53 0.45
C ARG A 117 22.11 -2.63 1.50
N ALA A 118 21.05 -3.42 1.70
CA ALA A 118 20.97 -4.57 2.61
C ALA A 118 21.59 -5.87 2.04
N LYS A 119 22.35 -5.80 0.93
CA LYS A 119 23.08 -6.96 0.41
C LYS A 119 24.13 -7.43 1.42
N GLY A 120 24.05 -8.69 1.84
CA GLY A 120 25.06 -9.30 2.72
C GLY A 120 24.53 -10.36 3.70
N GLY A 121 23.22 -10.52 3.88
CA GLY A 121 22.64 -11.50 4.81
C GLY A 121 22.70 -11.07 6.28
N ASP A 122 23.62 -10.15 6.63
CA ASP A 122 23.72 -9.53 7.95
C ASP A 122 22.67 -8.44 8.19
N GLU A 123 22.42 -8.15 9.48
CA GLU A 123 21.55 -7.06 9.91
C GLU A 123 22.08 -5.71 9.36
N PRO A 124 21.33 -5.01 8.48
CA PRO A 124 21.83 -3.82 7.82
C PRO A 124 22.11 -2.72 8.85
N ALA A 125 23.38 -2.36 8.99
CA ALA A 125 23.83 -1.34 9.93
C ALA A 125 24.32 -0.08 9.20
N GLY A 126 24.02 1.09 9.77
CA GLY A 126 24.54 2.40 9.33
C GLY A 126 23.46 3.46 9.09
N GLY A 127 23.87 4.72 9.18
CA GLY A 127 22.94 5.87 9.13
C GLY A 127 22.10 5.96 7.86
N THR A 128 22.60 5.51 6.71
CA THR A 128 21.84 5.47 5.45
C THR A 128 20.62 4.54 5.56
N VAL A 129 20.77 3.38 6.19
CA VAL A 129 19.68 2.39 6.35
C VAL A 129 18.62 2.94 7.32
N THR A 130 19.06 3.57 8.42
CA THR A 130 18.19 4.28 9.36
C THR A 130 17.35 5.36 8.65
N ILE A 131 17.99 6.18 7.80
CA ILE A 131 17.29 7.23 7.04
C ILE A 131 16.24 6.60 6.12
N LEU A 132 16.59 5.54 5.37
CA LEU A 132 15.65 4.85 4.48
C LEU A 132 14.45 4.25 5.23
N ALA A 133 14.65 3.73 6.44
CA ALA A 133 13.58 3.20 7.29
C ALA A 133 12.62 4.32 7.76
N VAL A 134 13.17 5.44 8.25
CA VAL A 134 12.34 6.60 8.65
C VAL A 134 11.57 7.17 7.45
N LEU A 135 12.23 7.25 6.29
CA LEU A 135 11.63 7.77 5.06
C LEU A 135 10.53 6.83 4.54
N SER A 136 10.71 5.51 4.66
CA SER A 136 9.68 4.50 4.41
C SER A 136 8.44 4.71 5.27
N MET A 137 8.62 4.83 6.59
CA MET A 137 7.52 5.08 7.54
C MET A 137 6.75 6.37 7.19
N ALA A 138 7.46 7.45 6.87
CA ALA A 138 6.85 8.72 6.47
C ALA A 138 6.07 8.62 5.15
N LEU A 139 6.63 7.93 4.15
CA LEU A 139 5.96 7.73 2.85
C LEU A 139 4.68 6.91 3.01
N TRP A 140 4.73 5.76 3.68
CA TRP A 140 3.55 4.91 3.86
C TRP A 140 2.45 5.57 4.71
N THR A 141 2.85 6.37 5.72
CA THR A 141 1.93 7.20 6.49
C THR A 141 1.27 8.25 5.60
N SER A 142 2.05 8.90 4.74
CA SER A 142 1.53 9.88 3.77
C SER A 142 0.56 9.25 2.76
N VAL A 143 0.84 8.02 2.31
CA VAL A 143 -0.08 7.23 1.44
C VAL A 143 -1.40 6.96 2.14
N LEU A 144 -1.38 6.61 3.44
CA LEU A 144 -2.57 6.39 4.24
C LEU A 144 -3.42 7.67 4.34
N PHE A 145 -2.78 8.79 4.71
CA PHE A 145 -3.45 10.08 4.81
C PHE A 145 -4.05 10.48 3.46
N ALA A 146 -3.26 10.47 2.38
CA ALA A 146 -3.74 10.77 1.03
C ALA A 146 -4.96 9.90 0.66
N GLY A 147 -4.91 8.59 0.96
CA GLY A 147 -6.02 7.67 0.74
C GLY A 147 -7.29 8.05 1.50
N ARG A 148 -7.17 8.52 2.74
CA ARG A 148 -8.34 8.93 3.54
C ARG A 148 -8.90 10.28 3.11
N PHE A 149 -8.05 11.21 2.68
CA PHE A 149 -8.44 12.52 2.17
C PHE A 149 -9.21 12.45 0.85
N ILE A 150 -9.00 11.42 0.02
CA ILE A 150 -9.83 11.16 -1.18
C ILE A 150 -11.33 11.06 -0.83
N GLY A 151 -11.66 10.56 0.37
CA GLY A 151 -13.06 10.43 0.80
C GLY A 151 -13.68 11.71 1.36
N PHE A 152 -12.90 12.79 1.52
CA PHE A 152 -13.36 14.06 2.10
C PHE A 152 -13.29 15.23 1.11
N LEU A 153 -12.43 15.14 0.11
CA LEU A 153 -12.28 16.14 -0.94
C LEU A 153 -13.01 15.61 -2.18
N ASN A 154 -14.30 15.94 -2.27
CA ASN A 154 -15.15 15.76 -3.46
C ASN A 154 -15.10 17.01 -4.32
#